data_AF-A0A7V8YIG4-F1
#
_entry.id   AF-A0A7V8YIG4-F1
#
_cell.length_a   1.000
_cell.length_b   1.000
_cell.length_c   1.000
_cell.angle_alpha   90.00
_cell.angle_beta   90.00
_cell.angle_gamma   90.00
#
_symmetry.space_group_name_H-M   'P 1'
#
loop_
_entity.id
_entity.type
_entity.pdbx_description
1 polymer ?
#
loop_
_entity_poly.entity_id
_entity_poly.type
_entity_poly.pdbx_seq_one_letter_code
_entity_poly.pdbx_strand_id
1 'polypeptide(L)'
;VAIRHAAPTAVLIPRVRIASTLVDLRKNPNGTVQVPKDFGQAGWYVGSAHPGDAGPTVLIGHVDSYKGPGVFFRLPELHKGDRITVRRADHSNAVFVVREVKTFAKRAFPTALVYGGKRASLRLVTCGGQFDRRSGHYLSNTIVFADPAPTAKPKPKPAGVPKAHDPRLLRHPVAHQARPQAEAPRPPGRRTDGPRPR
;
A
#
# COMPACT_ATOMS: atom_id res chain seq x y z
N VAL A 1 18.33 6.90 -17.49
CA VAL A 1 17.72 7.47 -16.26
C VAL A 1 18.57 7.04 -15.09
N ALA A 2 19.04 7.96 -14.25
CA ALA A 2 19.77 7.59 -13.03
C ALA A 2 18.79 6.94 -12.03
N ILE A 3 19.11 5.73 -11.57
CA ILE A 3 18.37 5.10 -10.47
C ILE A 3 18.77 5.81 -9.19
N ARG A 4 17.80 6.44 -8.52
CA ARG A 4 18.02 7.14 -7.25
C ARG A 4 17.82 6.16 -6.10
N HIS A 5 18.95 5.70 -5.54
CA HIS A 5 19.01 4.89 -4.34
C HIS A 5 18.41 5.66 -3.15
N ALA A 6 17.12 5.46 -2.88
CA ALA A 6 16.38 6.22 -1.88
C ALA A 6 15.68 5.27 -0.90
N ALA A 7 16.09 5.33 0.37
CA ALA A 7 15.57 4.47 1.43
C ALA A 7 14.03 4.57 1.57
N PRO A 8 13.33 3.45 1.82
CA PRO A 8 11.88 3.46 2.03
C PRO A 8 11.53 4.02 3.42
N THR A 9 10.61 4.97 3.48
CA THR A 9 10.22 5.66 4.73
C THR A 9 8.82 5.29 5.22
N ALA A 10 7.93 4.85 4.33
CA ALA A 10 6.60 4.36 4.68
C ALA A 10 6.02 3.43 3.60
N VAL A 11 5.11 2.54 3.98
CA VAL A 11 4.33 1.68 3.08
C VAL A 11 2.83 1.96 3.23
N LEU A 12 2.11 1.99 2.11
CA LEU A 12 0.66 2.19 2.04
C LEU A 12 0.02 1.13 1.13
N ILE A 13 -1.03 0.48 1.63
CA ILE A 13 -1.76 -0.59 0.93
C ILE A 13 -3.28 -0.38 1.13
N PRO A 14 -3.93 0.44 0.28
CA PRO A 14 -5.30 0.92 0.53
C PRO A 14 -6.34 -0.19 0.70
N ARG A 15 -6.25 -1.28 -0.09
CA ARG A 15 -7.18 -2.43 -0.07
C ARG A 15 -7.43 -2.96 1.35
N VAL A 16 -6.36 -3.09 2.11
CA VAL A 16 -6.34 -3.70 3.45
C VAL A 16 -6.21 -2.65 4.58
N ARG A 17 -6.25 -1.36 4.22
CA ARG A 17 -6.11 -0.20 5.13
C ARG A 17 -4.78 -0.13 5.89
N ILE A 18 -3.71 -0.69 5.33
CA ILE A 18 -2.37 -0.61 5.93
C ILE A 18 -1.72 0.71 5.52
N ALA A 19 -1.28 1.48 6.51
CA ALA A 19 -0.38 2.63 6.34
C ALA A 19 0.58 2.63 7.55
N SER A 20 1.89 2.57 7.29
CA SER A 20 2.89 2.47 8.37
C SER A 20 4.21 3.13 7.96
N THR A 21 4.89 3.74 8.93
CA THR A 21 6.30 4.14 8.77
C THR A 21 7.20 2.90 8.76
N LEU A 22 8.43 3.04 8.28
CA LEU A 22 9.39 1.95 8.20
C LEU A 22 10.59 2.21 9.10
N VAL A 23 10.96 1.21 9.91
CA VAL A 23 12.22 1.15 10.63
C VAL A 23 13.25 0.28 9.92
N ASP A 24 14.53 0.62 10.08
CA ASP A 24 15.65 -0.18 9.60
C ASP A 24 15.74 -1.52 10.35
N LEU A 25 15.72 -2.62 9.60
CA LEU A 25 15.95 -3.99 10.08
C LEU A 25 17.27 -4.51 9.51
N ARG A 26 18.10 -5.08 10.37
CA ARG A 26 19.38 -5.72 9.99
C ARG A 26 19.32 -7.23 10.24
N LYS A 27 20.42 -7.94 10.00
CA LYS A 27 20.57 -9.33 10.45
C LYS A 27 20.98 -9.37 11.93
N ASN A 28 20.43 -10.34 12.64
CA ASN A 28 20.90 -10.79 13.94
C ASN A 28 22.22 -11.58 13.79
N PRO A 29 23.00 -11.80 14.87
CA PRO A 29 24.23 -12.60 14.83
C PRO A 29 24.02 -14.04 14.29
N ASN A 30 22.84 -14.62 14.50
CA ASN A 30 22.46 -15.94 13.97
C ASN A 30 22.04 -15.93 12.47
N GLY A 31 22.28 -14.83 11.75
CA GLY A 31 21.96 -14.68 10.33
C GLY A 31 20.50 -14.42 9.97
N THR A 32 19.56 -14.56 10.92
CA THR A 32 18.14 -14.22 10.72
C THR A 32 17.95 -12.71 10.56
N VAL A 33 16.93 -12.27 9.82
CA VAL A 33 16.58 -10.85 9.77
C VAL A 33 15.77 -10.47 11.01
N GLN A 34 16.02 -9.26 11.54
CA GLN A 34 15.25 -8.67 12.63
C GLN A 34 13.77 -8.51 12.28
N VAL A 35 12.93 -8.44 13.31
CA VAL A 35 11.53 -8.01 13.22
C VAL A 35 11.37 -6.64 13.89
N PRO A 36 10.36 -5.82 13.50
CA PRO A 36 10.07 -4.56 14.20
C PRO A 36 9.81 -4.79 15.69
N LYS A 37 10.19 -3.82 16.54
CA LYS A 37 9.90 -3.86 17.99
C LYS A 37 8.43 -3.55 18.30
N ASP A 38 7.81 -2.70 17.51
CA ASP A 38 6.40 -2.36 17.58
C ASP A 38 5.58 -3.27 16.65
N PHE A 39 4.48 -3.82 17.16
CA PHE A 39 3.55 -4.66 16.41
C PHE A 39 2.74 -3.86 15.37
N GLY A 40 2.51 -2.56 15.61
CA GLY A 40 1.85 -1.63 14.69
C GLY A 40 2.76 -1.09 13.58
N GLN A 41 4.07 -1.39 13.63
CA GLN A 41 5.06 -0.85 12.71
C GLN A 41 5.63 -1.92 11.77
N ALA A 42 5.83 -1.57 10.50
CA ALA A 42 6.60 -2.37 9.56
C ALA A 42 8.08 -1.93 9.55
N GLY A 43 8.97 -2.77 9.05
CA GLY A 43 10.38 -2.42 8.86
C GLY A 43 10.92 -2.90 7.52
N TRP A 44 11.96 -2.21 7.04
CA TRP A 44 12.68 -2.55 5.82
C TRP A 44 13.96 -3.29 6.16
N TYR A 45 14.20 -4.43 5.51
CA TYR A 45 15.49 -5.08 5.61
C TYR A 45 16.53 -4.29 4.81
N VAL A 46 17.45 -3.60 5.48
CA VAL A 46 18.46 -2.72 4.88
C VAL A 46 19.42 -3.47 3.95
N GLY A 47 19.56 -4.80 4.12
CA GLY A 47 20.29 -5.67 3.19
C GLY A 47 19.46 -6.14 1.98
N SER A 48 18.41 -5.39 1.61
CA SER A 48 17.58 -5.61 0.43
C SER A 48 17.57 -4.36 -0.47
N ALA A 49 17.14 -4.49 -1.72
CA ALA A 49 17.20 -3.38 -2.67
C ALA A 49 16.28 -2.21 -2.25
N HIS A 50 16.66 -0.97 -2.56
CA HIS A 50 15.73 0.16 -2.38
C HIS A 50 14.51 0.01 -3.32
N PRO A 51 13.35 0.61 -3.00
CA PRO A 51 12.14 0.44 -3.79
C PRO A 51 12.33 0.87 -5.25
N GLY A 52 12.39 -0.08 -6.17
CA GLY A 52 12.56 0.16 -7.62
C GLY A 52 14.01 0.02 -8.14
N ASP A 53 14.99 -0.24 -7.27
CA ASP A 53 16.34 -0.64 -7.65
C ASP A 53 16.36 -2.08 -8.18
N ALA A 54 17.50 -2.53 -8.73
CA ALA A 54 17.66 -3.90 -9.21
C ALA A 54 17.69 -4.92 -8.05
N GLY A 55 16.56 -5.58 -7.79
CA GLY A 55 16.41 -6.66 -6.82
C GLY A 55 15.09 -6.61 -6.04
N PRO A 56 14.88 -7.51 -5.08
CA PRO A 56 13.75 -7.42 -4.15
C PRO A 56 14.02 -6.39 -3.05
N THR A 57 13.10 -5.44 -2.86
CA THR A 57 12.91 -4.76 -1.57
C THR A 57 12.14 -5.69 -0.65
N VAL A 58 12.59 -5.88 0.60
CA VAL A 58 11.92 -6.74 1.57
C VAL A 58 11.43 -5.92 2.76
N LEU A 59 10.12 -5.87 2.97
CA LEU A 59 9.48 -5.30 4.15
C LEU A 59 8.90 -6.40 5.03
N ILE A 60 9.07 -6.27 6.34
CA ILE A 60 8.71 -7.26 7.35
C ILE A 60 7.78 -6.58 8.38
N GLY A 61 6.73 -7.27 8.80
CA GLY A 61 5.79 -6.75 9.79
C GLY A 61 5.04 -7.86 10.52
N HIS A 62 4.58 -7.58 11.74
CA HIS A 62 3.85 -8.55 12.57
C HIS A 62 2.44 -8.81 12.03
N VAL A 63 1.96 -10.04 12.23
CA VAL A 63 0.58 -10.42 11.89
C VAL A 63 -0.34 -10.02 13.02
N ASP A 64 -0.01 -10.34 14.27
CA ASP A 64 -0.79 -10.02 15.46
C ASP A 64 0.12 -9.75 16.67
N SER A 65 -0.49 -9.63 17.84
CA SER A 65 0.13 -9.47 19.14
C SER A 65 -0.86 -9.93 20.22
N TYR A 66 -0.37 -10.12 21.45
CA TYR A 66 -1.23 -10.38 22.63
C TYR A 66 -2.29 -9.29 22.91
N LYS A 67 -2.21 -8.13 22.23
CA LYS A 67 -3.14 -6.99 22.38
C LYS A 67 -4.05 -6.78 21.16
N GLY A 68 -3.95 -7.61 20.12
CA GLY A 68 -4.72 -7.47 18.88
C GLY A 68 -3.85 -7.43 17.61
N PRO A 69 -4.43 -7.05 16.46
CA PRO A 69 -3.80 -7.18 15.14
C PRO A 69 -2.54 -6.32 14.98
N GLY A 70 -1.55 -6.87 14.28
CA GLY A 70 -0.33 -6.18 13.89
C GLY A 70 -0.43 -5.51 12.52
N VAL A 71 0.61 -4.78 12.13
CA VAL A 71 0.67 -3.97 10.91
C VAL A 71 0.30 -4.76 9.63
N PHE A 72 0.61 -6.05 9.58
CA PHE A 72 0.39 -6.93 8.44
C PHE A 72 -0.67 -8.02 8.73
N PHE A 73 -1.53 -7.86 9.75
CA PHE A 73 -2.64 -8.79 10.05
C PHE A 73 -3.48 -9.15 8.82
N ARG A 74 -3.86 -8.12 8.06
CA ARG A 74 -4.72 -8.22 6.87
C ARG A 74 -3.96 -8.50 5.58
N LEU A 75 -2.65 -8.70 5.63
CA LEU A 75 -1.80 -8.97 4.46
C LEU A 75 -2.24 -10.20 3.63
N PRO A 76 -2.78 -11.29 4.22
CA PRO A 76 -3.34 -12.41 3.46
C PRO A 76 -4.59 -12.07 2.63
N GLU A 77 -5.27 -10.94 2.87
CA GLU A 77 -6.45 -10.50 2.11
C GLU A 77 -6.11 -9.81 0.78
N LEU A 78 -4.83 -9.72 0.43
CA LEU A 78 -4.36 -9.12 -0.83
C LEU A 78 -4.46 -10.11 -1.99
N HIS A 79 -4.86 -9.60 -3.15
CA HIS A 79 -5.08 -10.36 -4.36
C HIS A 79 -4.24 -9.81 -5.52
N LYS A 80 -4.05 -10.63 -6.56
CA LYS A 80 -3.35 -10.21 -7.79
C LYS A 80 -4.03 -8.97 -8.38
N GLY A 81 -3.27 -7.90 -8.60
CA GLY A 81 -3.77 -6.60 -9.06
C GLY A 81 -3.87 -5.53 -7.98
N ASP A 82 -3.83 -5.87 -6.69
CA ASP A 82 -3.82 -4.88 -5.61
C ASP A 82 -2.57 -3.99 -5.65
N ARG A 83 -2.73 -2.71 -5.32
CA ARG A 83 -1.69 -1.68 -5.42
C ARG A 83 -1.02 -1.42 -4.08
N ILE A 84 0.32 -1.45 -4.08
CA ILE A 84 1.17 -1.08 -2.94
C ILE A 84 1.98 0.15 -3.33
N THR A 85 2.02 1.15 -2.45
CA THR A 85 2.88 2.33 -2.60
C THR A 85 3.92 2.34 -1.49
N VAL A 86 5.19 2.52 -1.84
CA VAL A 86 6.29 2.73 -0.90
C VAL A 86 6.83 4.14 -1.08
N ARG A 87 6.69 4.97 -0.04
CA ARG A 87 7.30 6.31 0.01
C ARG A 87 8.80 6.16 0.23
N ARG A 88 9.59 6.99 -0.46
CA ARG A 88 11.04 7.04 -0.35
C ARG A 88 11.50 8.30 0.38
N ALA A 89 12.75 8.31 0.84
CA ALA A 89 13.41 9.45 1.47
C ALA A 89 13.57 10.66 0.51
N ASP A 90 13.66 10.44 -0.80
CA ASP A 90 13.69 11.51 -1.82
C ASP A 90 12.30 12.12 -2.13
N HIS A 91 11.32 11.87 -1.24
CA HIS A 91 9.91 12.21 -1.35
C HIS A 91 9.16 11.60 -2.56
N SER A 92 9.83 10.80 -3.40
CA SER A 92 9.17 10.09 -4.50
C SER A 92 8.46 8.82 -4.02
N ASN A 93 7.64 8.24 -4.89
CA ASN A 93 6.89 7.01 -4.62
C ASN A 93 7.33 5.90 -5.57
N ALA A 94 7.73 4.76 -5.02
CA ALA A 94 7.72 3.51 -5.76
C ALA A 94 6.31 2.91 -5.68
N VAL A 95 5.81 2.38 -6.79
CA VAL A 95 4.49 1.75 -6.87
C VAL A 95 4.67 0.33 -7.38
N PHE A 96 4.05 -0.62 -6.71
CA PHE A 96 4.05 -2.03 -7.05
C PHE A 96 2.62 -2.55 -7.18
N VAL A 97 2.45 -3.62 -7.94
CA VAL A 97 1.19 -4.36 -8.12
C VAL A 97 1.43 -5.79 -7.65
N VAL A 98 0.55 -6.30 -6.78
CA VAL A 98 0.59 -7.68 -6.30
C VAL A 98 0.47 -8.64 -7.49
N ARG A 99 1.44 -9.53 -7.63
CA ARG A 99 1.41 -10.64 -8.60
C ARG A 99 0.82 -11.90 -7.98
N GLU A 100 1.20 -12.21 -6.74
CA GLU A 100 0.76 -13.39 -5.99
C GLU A 100 0.92 -13.20 -4.48
N VAL A 101 0.15 -13.95 -3.70
CA VAL A 101 0.34 -14.13 -2.25
C VAL A 101 0.49 -15.63 -1.99
N LYS A 102 1.50 -16.02 -1.23
CA LYS A 102 1.82 -17.43 -0.93
C LYS A 102 2.24 -17.60 0.52
N THR A 103 1.85 -18.73 1.11
CA THR A 103 2.19 -19.09 2.49
C THR A 103 3.15 -20.27 2.48
N PHE A 104 4.24 -20.16 3.25
CA PHE A 104 5.29 -21.18 3.34
C PHE A 104 5.56 -21.55 4.80
N ALA A 105 5.64 -22.83 5.12
CA ALA A 105 6.05 -23.29 6.45
C ALA A 105 7.45 -22.76 6.80
N LYS A 106 7.68 -22.32 8.05
CA LYS A 106 8.96 -21.69 8.45
C LYS A 106 10.17 -22.61 8.24
N ARG A 107 9.98 -23.93 8.43
CA ARG A 107 10.98 -24.98 8.14
C ARG A 107 11.35 -25.12 6.65
N ALA A 108 10.57 -24.54 5.76
CA ALA A 108 10.75 -24.56 4.31
C ALA A 108 10.66 -23.13 3.73
N PHE A 109 11.16 -22.14 4.48
CA PHE A 109 11.11 -20.74 4.09
C PHE A 109 11.93 -20.50 2.80
N PRO A 110 11.34 -19.90 1.73
CA PRO A 110 11.95 -19.87 0.41
C PRO A 110 12.94 -18.70 0.28
N THR A 111 14.05 -18.76 1.02
CA THR A 111 15.11 -17.73 1.10
C THR A 111 15.50 -17.15 -0.25
N ALA A 112 15.68 -17.99 -1.28
CA ALA A 112 16.04 -17.57 -2.63
C ALA A 112 14.94 -16.77 -3.37
N LEU A 113 13.65 -17.03 -3.10
CA LEU A 113 12.53 -16.29 -3.71
C LEU A 113 12.25 -14.95 -3.00
N VAL A 114 12.65 -14.83 -1.73
CA VAL A 114 12.46 -13.65 -0.89
C VAL A 114 13.61 -12.65 -1.07
N TYR A 115 14.85 -13.10 -0.92
CA TYR A 115 16.04 -12.23 -0.95
C TYR A 115 16.79 -12.25 -2.29
N GLY A 116 16.50 -13.22 -3.16
CA GLY A 116 17.12 -13.34 -4.48
C GLY A 116 16.33 -12.70 -5.62
N GLY A 117 17.03 -12.43 -6.72
CA GLY A 117 16.49 -11.90 -7.97
C GLY A 117 17.19 -10.62 -8.42
N LYS A 118 17.29 -10.42 -9.74
CA LYS A 118 17.95 -9.24 -10.36
C LYS A 118 16.98 -8.14 -10.82
N ARG A 119 15.68 -8.42 -10.83
CA ARG A 119 14.64 -7.45 -11.24
C ARG A 119 14.09 -6.72 -10.03
N ALA A 120 13.88 -5.41 -10.17
CA ALA A 120 13.10 -4.61 -9.25
C ALA A 120 11.79 -5.31 -8.91
N SER A 121 11.54 -5.57 -7.62
CA SER A 121 10.30 -6.14 -7.10
C SER A 121 10.19 -5.88 -5.59
N LEU A 122 9.04 -6.18 -5.01
CA LEU A 122 8.75 -6.03 -3.59
C LEU A 122 8.37 -7.38 -2.98
N ARG A 123 8.76 -7.58 -1.71
CA ARG A 123 8.26 -8.64 -0.83
C ARG A 123 7.69 -7.99 0.43
N LEU A 124 6.48 -8.39 0.80
CA LEU A 124 5.93 -8.11 2.12
C LEU A 124 5.85 -9.45 2.87
N VAL A 125 6.50 -9.55 4.03
CA VAL A 125 6.65 -10.80 4.80
C VAL A 125 6.01 -10.63 6.18
N THR A 126 5.17 -11.58 6.56
CA THR A 126 4.58 -11.65 7.91
C THR A 126 4.45 -13.10 8.38
N CYS A 127 4.21 -13.30 9.68
CA CYS A 127 3.87 -14.62 10.23
C CYS A 127 2.48 -15.08 9.74
N GLY A 128 2.23 -16.40 9.68
CA GLY A 128 0.93 -16.90 9.25
C GLY A 128 0.79 -18.42 9.31
N GLY A 129 -0.28 -18.92 8.68
CA GLY A 129 -0.71 -20.31 8.83
C GLY A 129 -1.26 -20.60 10.22
N GLN A 130 -1.16 -21.86 10.67
CA GLN A 130 -1.59 -22.24 12.02
C GLN A 130 -0.67 -21.66 13.09
N PHE A 131 -1.27 -21.23 14.20
CA PHE A 131 -0.58 -20.85 15.44
C PHE A 131 -0.44 -22.08 16.34
N ASP A 132 0.79 -22.49 16.62
CA ASP A 132 1.04 -23.51 17.62
C ASP A 132 1.02 -22.90 19.02
N ARG A 133 0.03 -23.30 19.83
CA ARG A 133 -0.13 -22.86 21.22
C ARG A 133 0.96 -23.38 22.15
N ARG A 134 1.70 -24.45 21.80
CA ARG A 134 2.77 -25.01 22.62
C ARG A 134 4.07 -24.20 22.52
N SER A 135 4.44 -23.76 21.32
CA SER A 135 5.58 -22.85 21.12
C SER A 135 5.21 -21.36 21.17
N GLY A 136 3.92 -21.03 21.15
CA GLY A 136 3.44 -19.64 21.08
C GLY A 136 3.75 -18.98 19.73
N HIS A 137 3.84 -19.77 18.65
CA HIS A 137 4.38 -19.32 17.37
C HIS A 137 3.54 -19.78 16.18
N TYR A 138 3.38 -18.89 15.19
CA TYR A 138 2.94 -19.24 13.85
C TYR A 138 3.92 -20.20 13.17
N LEU A 139 3.41 -21.26 12.56
CA LEU A 139 4.21 -22.30 11.90
C LEU A 139 4.64 -21.94 10.47
N SER A 140 4.04 -20.90 9.87
CA SER A 140 4.33 -20.43 8.52
C SER A 140 4.63 -18.93 8.47
N ASN A 141 5.09 -18.47 7.31
CA ASN A 141 5.13 -17.05 6.92
C ASN A 141 4.26 -16.86 5.67
N THR A 142 3.46 -15.79 5.65
CA THR A 142 2.74 -15.32 4.45
C THR A 142 3.60 -14.27 3.74
N ILE A 143 3.72 -14.42 2.42
CA ILE A 143 4.61 -13.62 1.57
C ILE A 143 3.82 -13.08 0.38
N VAL A 144 3.74 -11.76 0.28
CA VAL A 144 3.21 -11.05 -0.90
C VAL A 144 4.38 -10.80 -1.85
N PHE A 145 4.21 -11.19 -3.11
CA PHE A 145 5.14 -10.88 -4.19
C PHE A 145 4.48 -9.84 -5.08
N ALA A 146 5.11 -8.68 -5.20
CA ALA A 146 4.62 -7.59 -6.03
C ALA A 146 5.72 -7.10 -6.98
N ASP A 147 5.35 -6.81 -8.22
CA ASP A 147 6.26 -6.32 -9.24
C ASP A 147 6.00 -4.82 -9.47
N PRO A 148 6.95 -4.04 -10.03
CA PRO A 148 6.75 -2.61 -10.28
C PRO A 148 5.51 -2.37 -11.13
N ALA A 149 4.70 -1.39 -10.75
CA ALA A 149 3.55 -1.00 -11.54
C ALA A 149 4.02 -0.53 -12.94
N PRO A 150 3.26 -0.84 -14.02
CA PRO A 150 3.55 -0.29 -15.34
C PRO A 150 3.65 1.24 -15.25
N THR A 151 4.74 1.79 -15.78
CA THR A 151 4.89 3.24 -15.90
C THR A 151 3.81 3.74 -16.86
N ALA A 152 2.79 4.39 -16.31
CA ALA A 152 1.78 5.06 -17.11
C ALA A 152 2.49 6.06 -18.04
N LYS A 153 2.31 5.90 -19.36
CA LYS A 153 2.71 6.94 -20.32
C LYS A 153 2.11 8.26 -19.83
N PRO A 154 2.87 9.38 -19.77
CA PRO A 154 2.31 10.66 -19.35
C PRO A 154 1.07 10.97 -20.18
N LYS A 155 -0.10 11.12 -19.53
CA LYS A 155 -1.31 11.55 -20.22
C LYS A 155 -0.99 12.92 -20.84
N PRO A 156 -1.16 13.12 -22.15
CA PRO A 156 -0.86 14.42 -22.75
C PRO A 156 -1.56 15.52 -21.97
N LYS A 157 -0.81 16.55 -21.58
CA LYS A 157 -1.40 17.77 -21.01
C LYS A 157 -2.44 18.25 -22.02
N PRO A 158 -3.71 18.47 -21.64
CA PRO A 158 -4.70 19.04 -22.55
C PRO A 158 -4.10 20.27 -23.20
N ALA A 159 -4.15 20.35 -24.54
CA ALA A 159 -3.70 21.53 -25.25
C ALA A 159 -4.45 22.73 -24.65
N GLY A 160 -3.69 23.75 -24.24
CA GLY A 160 -4.29 24.93 -23.61
C GLY A 160 -5.26 25.55 -24.61
N VAL A 161 -6.53 25.69 -24.20
CA VAL A 161 -7.53 26.42 -24.99
C VAL A 161 -6.92 27.79 -25.35
N PRO A 162 -6.81 28.17 -26.63
CA PRO A 162 -6.26 29.46 -27.01
C PRO A 162 -7.04 30.57 -26.31
N LYS A 163 -6.34 31.45 -25.59
CA LYS A 163 -6.97 32.63 -25.00
C LYS A 163 -7.37 33.60 -26.11
N ALA A 164 -8.63 33.53 -26.52
CA ALA A 164 -9.23 34.57 -27.35
C ALA A 164 -9.35 35.88 -26.54
N HIS A 165 -8.50 36.85 -26.88
CA HIS A 165 -8.53 38.20 -26.33
C HIS A 165 -8.28 39.24 -27.44
N ASP A 166 -9.33 39.59 -28.17
CA ASP A 166 -9.46 40.94 -28.74
C ASP A 166 -10.95 41.37 -28.70
N PRO A 167 -11.34 42.30 -27.79
CA PRO A 167 -12.73 42.66 -27.57
C PRO A 167 -13.13 43.95 -28.29
N ARG A 168 -13.28 43.92 -29.63
CA ARG A 168 -13.88 45.02 -30.40
C ARG A 168 -14.84 44.53 -31.49
N LEU A 169 -16.15 44.67 -31.25
CA LEU A 169 -17.14 45.41 -32.07
C LEU A 169 -18.59 45.06 -31.60
N LEU A 170 -19.49 46.03 -31.74
CA LEU A 170 -20.96 46.12 -31.47
C LEU A 170 -21.69 44.90 -30.85
N ARG A 171 -22.40 45.02 -29.71
CA ARG A 171 -23.65 45.80 -29.44
C ARG A 171 -24.85 45.43 -30.33
N HIS A 172 -25.85 44.72 -29.77
CA HIS A 172 -27.30 45.00 -29.89
C HIS A 172 -28.07 44.28 -28.73
N PRO A 173 -29.30 44.68 -28.34
CA PRO A 173 -29.88 44.34 -27.02
C PRO A 173 -31.28 43.68 -27.00
N VAL A 174 -31.66 43.12 -25.83
CA VAL A 174 -32.99 42.58 -25.40
C VAL A 174 -33.48 41.37 -26.25
N ALA A 175 -34.25 40.37 -25.78
CA ALA A 175 -35.01 40.12 -24.54
C ALA A 175 -35.11 38.56 -24.30
N HIS A 176 -35.82 37.94 -23.34
CA HIS A 176 -36.66 38.36 -22.19
C HIS A 176 -36.92 37.14 -21.24
N GLN A 177 -37.05 37.35 -19.91
CA GLN A 177 -37.78 36.47 -18.94
C GLN A 177 -37.28 35.00 -18.75
N ALA A 178 -37.49 34.25 -17.65
CA ALA A 178 -38.01 34.49 -16.29
C ALA A 178 -37.33 33.54 -15.23
N ARG A 179 -37.68 33.73 -13.94
CA ARG A 179 -37.48 32.84 -12.76
C ARG A 179 -38.87 32.65 -12.08
N PRO A 180 -39.06 31.90 -10.96
CA PRO A 180 -38.21 30.97 -10.19
C PRO A 180 -38.76 29.51 -10.33
N GLN A 181 -38.64 28.49 -9.47
CA GLN A 181 -38.09 28.22 -8.12
C GLN A 181 -37.13 26.97 -8.20
N ALA A 182 -36.79 26.13 -7.22
CA ALA A 182 -37.15 25.94 -5.79
C ALA A 182 -35.99 25.28 -5.00
N GLU A 183 -36.19 24.98 -3.71
CA GLU A 183 -35.21 24.33 -2.82
C GLU A 183 -35.60 22.88 -2.45
N ALA A 184 -34.69 22.14 -1.80
CA ALA A 184 -34.76 20.69 -1.60
C ALA A 184 -35.49 20.25 -0.32
N PRO A 185 -35.72 18.93 -0.15
CA PRO A 185 -35.53 18.31 1.16
C PRO A 185 -34.57 17.11 1.16
N ARG A 186 -33.90 16.89 2.30
CA ARG A 186 -33.22 15.62 2.63
C ARG A 186 -34.19 14.69 3.36
N PRO A 187 -34.19 13.36 3.10
CA PRO A 187 -34.73 12.38 4.04
C PRO A 187 -33.83 12.26 5.30
N PRO A 188 -34.37 11.77 6.43
CA PRO A 188 -33.66 11.79 7.71
C PRO A 188 -32.74 10.58 7.90
N GLY A 189 -31.77 10.73 8.81
CA GLY A 189 -31.13 9.60 9.48
C GLY A 189 -31.37 9.67 10.98
N ARG A 190 -31.95 8.62 11.58
CA ARG A 190 -31.92 8.35 13.03
C ARG A 190 -32.38 6.92 13.35
N ARG A 191 -31.65 6.29 14.27
CA ARG A 191 -32.11 5.33 15.33
C ARG A 191 -32.67 3.99 14.82
N THR A 192 -32.21 2.82 15.30
CA THR A 192 -32.07 2.29 16.67
C THR A 192 -33.40 2.11 17.39
N ASP A 193 -34.05 0.98 17.14
CA ASP A 193 -35.00 0.35 18.05
C ASP A 193 -34.77 -1.18 18.08
N GLY A 194 -34.52 -1.70 19.27
CA GLY A 194 -35.11 -2.97 19.73
C GLY A 194 -36.18 -2.62 20.78
N PRO A 195 -36.81 -3.58 21.49
CA PRO A 195 -36.41 -4.96 21.73
C PRO A 195 -37.54 -5.93 21.26
N ARG A 196 -38.00 -7.04 21.87
CA ARG A 196 -37.76 -7.82 23.13
C ARG A 196 -37.95 -9.34 22.77
N PRO A 197 -38.22 -10.33 23.65
CA PRO A 197 -37.84 -11.73 23.39
C PRO A 197 -39.02 -12.70 23.19
N ARG A 198 -38.70 -13.97 23.06
CA ARG A 198 -39.44 -15.10 23.63
C ARG A 198 -38.52 -15.89 24.54
#